data_AF-A0A7V6PBT0-F1
#
_entry.id   AF-A0A7V6PBT0-F1
#
_cell.length_a   1.000
_cell.length_b   1.000
_cell.length_c   1.000
_cell.angle_alpha   90.00
_cell.angle_beta   90.00
_cell.angle_gamma   90.00
#
_symmetry.space_group_name_H-M   'P 1'
#
loop_
_entity.id
_entity.type
_entity.pdbx_description
1 polymer ?
#
loop_
_entity_poly.entity_id
_entity_poly.type
_entity_poly.pdbx_seq_one_letter_code
_entity_poly.pdbx_strand_id
1 'polypeptide(L)' 'MTGKHVAVLMGGFSSERPVSLSSGASCAATLEECGYRVTRIDVDRNVATVLAELKPDVVFNALHGPFGEDGAIQGVLEYL' A
#
# COMPACT_ATOMS: atom_id res chain seq x y z
N MET A 1 20.74 12.34 -2.50
CA MET A 1 19.31 12.42 -2.90
C MET A 1 18.53 11.57 -1.93
N THR A 2 17.53 12.12 -1.25
CA THR A 2 16.62 11.32 -0.43
C THR A 2 15.83 10.40 -1.36
N GLY A 3 15.90 9.09 -1.15
CA GLY A 3 15.13 8.13 -1.95
C GLY A 3 13.64 8.43 -1.86
N LYS A 4 12.90 8.25 -2.97
CA LYS A 4 11.44 8.38 -3.04
C LYS A 4 10.81 7.55 -1.90
N HIS A 5 9.80 8.10 -1.24
CA HIS A 5 9.04 7.41 -0.20
C HIS A 5 7.87 6.65 -0.82
N VAL A 6 7.91 5.32 -0.75
CA VAL A 6 6.87 4.42 -1.26
C VAL A 6 6.04 3.88 -0.09
N ALA A 7 4.73 4.09 -0.11
CA ALA A 7 3.81 3.38 0.76
C ALA A 7 3.32 2.09 0.06
N VAL A 8 3.49 0.94 0.70
CA VAL A 8 3.01 -0.35 0.17
C VAL A 8 1.73 -0.73 0.92
N LEU A 9 0.60 -0.74 0.21
CA LEU A 9 -0.69 -1.18 0.76
C LEU A 9 -0.81 -2.69 0.64
N MET A 10 -1.10 -3.37 1.75
CA MET A 10 -1.20 -4.82 1.83
C MET A 10 -2.26 -5.24 2.86
N GLY A 11 -2.60 -6.53 2.90
CA GLY A 11 -3.60 -7.06 3.82
C GLY A 11 -5.03 -6.74 3.42
N GLY A 12 -5.73 -5.92 4.21
CA GLY A 12 -7.13 -5.55 3.95
C GLY A 12 -8.16 -6.55 4.47
N PHE A 13 -9.41 -6.42 3.99
CA PHE A 13 -10.60 -7.12 4.52
C PHE A 13 -11.06 -8.30 3.66
N SER A 14 -10.45 -8.49 2.50
CA SER A 14 -10.80 -9.55 1.55
C SER A 14 -10.45 -10.94 2.09
N SER A 15 -11.12 -11.98 1.59
CA SER A 15 -10.71 -13.37 1.80
C SER A 15 -9.30 -13.66 1.28
N GLU A 16 -8.79 -12.81 0.38
CA GLU A 16 -7.45 -12.90 -0.21
C GLU A 16 -6.38 -12.17 0.63
N ARG A 17 -6.73 -11.67 1.83
CA ARG A 17 -5.80 -10.99 2.75
C ARG A 17 -4.45 -11.72 2.91
N PRO A 18 -4.38 -13.05 3.10
CA PRO A 18 -3.08 -13.74 3.23
C PRO A 18 -2.20 -13.60 1.96
N VAL A 19 -2.81 -13.59 0.78
CA VAL A 19 -2.12 -13.40 -0.51
C VAL A 19 -1.62 -11.97 -0.63
N SER A 20 -2.43 -10.99 -0.24
CA SER A 20 -2.03 -9.58 -0.18
C SER A 20 -0.87 -9.33 0.79
N LEU A 21 -0.90 -9.94 1.98
CA LEU A 21 0.21 -9.85 2.93
C LEU A 21 1.51 -10.45 2.37
N SER A 22 1.41 -11.62 1.74
CA SER A 22 2.58 -12.30 1.16
C SER A 22 3.21 -11.48 0.03
N SER A 23 2.39 -11.09 -0.96
CA SER A 23 2.86 -10.31 -2.11
C SER A 23 3.35 -8.92 -1.72
N GLY A 24 2.62 -8.21 -0.85
CA GLY A 24 3.02 -6.90 -0.34
C GLY A 24 4.35 -6.93 0.43
N ALA A 25 4.58 -7.98 1.24
CA ALA A 25 5.85 -8.15 1.94
C ALA A 25 7.03 -8.34 0.98
N SER A 26 6.87 -9.16 -0.07
CA SER A 26 7.90 -9.34 -1.10
C SER A 26 8.18 -8.04 -1.87
N CYS A 27 7.13 -7.33 -2.31
CA CYS A 27 7.30 -6.04 -3.00
C CYS A 27 8.01 -5.00 -2.11
N ALA A 28 7.62 -4.90 -0.84
CA ALA A 28 8.26 -3.96 0.09
C ALA A 28 9.73 -4.26 0.32
N ALA A 29 10.10 -5.54 0.51
CA ALA A 29 11.49 -5.95 0.67
C ALA A 29 12.35 -5.58 -0.56
N THR A 30 11.87 -5.85 -1.78
CA THR A 30 12.60 -5.49 -3.00
C THR A 30 12.73 -3.98 -3.18
N LEU A 31 11.71 -3.20 -2.82
CA LEU A 31 11.79 -1.73 -2.84
C LEU A 31 12.82 -1.21 -1.84
N GLU A 32 12.89 -1.79 -0.64
CA GLU A 32 13.91 -1.46 0.37
C GLU A 32 15.33 -1.80 -0.14
N GLU A 33 15.52 -2.97 -0.75
CA GLU A 33 16.79 -3.37 -1.38
C GLU A 33 17.23 -2.43 -2.51
N CYS A 34 16.25 -1.87 -3.24
CA CYS A 34 16.48 -0.86 -4.28
C CYS A 34 16.78 0.55 -3.71
N GLY A 35 16.79 0.73 -2.38
CA GLY A 35 17.15 1.98 -1.71
C GLY A 35 16.01 2.99 -1.58
N TYR A 36 14.75 2.57 -1.79
CA TYR A 36 13.58 3.42 -1.51
C TYR A 36 13.31 3.50 0.00
N ARG A 37 12.77 4.62 0.46
CA ARG A 37 12.17 4.69 1.80
C ARG A 37 10.81 4.00 1.71
N VAL A 38 10.58 2.93 2.45
CA VAL A 38 9.33 2.17 2.37
C VAL A 38 8.55 2.26 3.67
N THR A 39 7.23 2.40 3.56
CA THR A 39 6.29 2.22 4.67
C THR A 39 5.28 1.16 4.27
N ARG A 40 5.19 0.09 5.05
CA ARG A 40 4.25 -1.00 4.82
C ARG A 40 2.97 -0.70 5.61
N ILE A 41 1.83 -0.77 4.96
CA ILE A 41 0.52 -0.45 5.56
C ILE A 41 -0.37 -1.68 5.39
N ASP A 42 -0.64 -2.38 6.50
CA ASP A 42 -1.76 -3.32 6.55
C ASP A 42 -3.05 -2.51 6.57
N VAL A 43 -3.78 -2.54 5.46
CA VAL A 43 -4.86 -1.61 5.19
C VAL A 43 -6.04 -1.88 6.10
N ASP A 44 -6.43 -0.84 6.83
CA ASP A 44 -7.66 -0.80 7.59
C ASP A 44 -8.59 0.36 7.13
N ARG A 45 -9.68 0.62 7.86
CA ARG A 45 -10.70 1.61 7.50
C ARG A 45 -10.18 3.06 7.57
N ASN A 46 -9.05 3.31 8.21
CA ASN A 46 -8.43 4.63 8.36
C ASN A 46 -7.41 4.97 7.25
N VAL A 47 -7.25 4.12 6.23
CA VAL A 47 -6.16 4.23 5.23
C VAL A 47 -6.04 5.61 4.60
N ALA A 48 -7.16 6.30 4.35
CA ALA A 48 -7.16 7.66 3.81
C ALA A 48 -6.48 8.67 4.76
N THR A 49 -6.75 8.57 6.06
CA THR A 49 -6.14 9.43 7.08
C THR A 49 -4.65 9.11 7.22
N VAL A 50 -4.30 7.82 7.27
CA VAL A 50 -2.91 7.37 7.33
C VAL A 50 -2.10 7.90 6.14
N LEU A 51 -2.63 7.81 4.92
CA LEU A 51 -1.95 8.30 3.73
C LEU A 51 -1.83 9.83 3.70
N ALA A 52 -2.89 10.55 4.12
CA ALA A 52 -2.88 12.01 4.19
C ALA A 52 -1.84 12.56 5.19
N GLU A 53 -1.61 11.85 6.29
CA GLU A 53 -0.59 12.19 7.28
C GLU A 53 0.82 11.76 6.84
N LEU A 54 0.94 10.55 6.29
CA LEU A 54 2.21 9.96 5.87
C LEU A 54 2.84 10.70 4.68
N LYS A 55 2.00 11.20 3.75
CA LYS A 55 2.40 11.93 2.53
C LYS A 55 3.53 11.23 1.74
N PRO A 56 3.37 9.95 1.37
CA PRO A 56 4.36 9.27 0.52
C PRO A 56 4.43 9.93 -0.86
N ASP A 57 5.57 9.75 -1.55
CA ASP A 57 5.71 10.19 -2.95
C ASP A 57 4.85 9.36 -3.91
N VAL A 58 4.64 8.08 -3.59
CA VAL A 58 3.89 7.13 -4.41
C VAL A 58 3.35 6.00 -3.54
N VAL A 59 2.23 5.43 -3.98
CA VAL A 59 1.62 4.26 -3.35
C VAL A 59 1.74 3.05 -4.29
N PHE A 60 2.21 1.92 -3.76
CA PHE A 60 2.15 0.63 -4.41
C PHE A 60 0.97 -0.16 -3.82
N ASN A 61 -0.06 -0.40 -4.62
CA ASN A 61 -1.22 -1.17 -4.20
C ASN A 61 -0.96 -2.68 -4.38
N ALA A 62 -0.76 -3.40 -3.28
CA ALA A 62 -0.65 -4.87 -3.26
C ALA A 62 -1.85 -5.53 -2.57
N LEU A 63 -3.01 -4.86 -2.52
CA LEU A 63 -4.28 -5.44 -2.09
C LEU A 63 -4.82 -6.41 -3.15
N HIS A 64 -5.51 -7.46 -2.70
CA HIS A 64 -6.15 -8.46 -3.56
C HIS A 64 -7.64 -8.59 -3.23
N GLY A 65 -8.45 -8.82 -4.26
CA GLY A 65 -9.89 -8.97 -4.16
C GLY A 65 -10.65 -7.66 -3.92
N PRO A 66 -11.89 -7.74 -3.37
CA PRO A 66 -12.72 -6.58 -3.11
C PRO A 66 -12.01 -5.54 -2.25
N PHE A 67 -12.32 -4.26 -2.48
CA PHE A 67 -11.63 -3.07 -1.98
C PHE A 67 -10.24 -2.81 -2.59
N GLY A 68 -9.49 -3.83 -2.99
CA GLY A 68 -8.15 -3.71 -3.57
C GLY A 68 -8.12 -3.56 -5.09
N GLU A 69 -8.96 -4.31 -5.79
CA GLU A 69 -8.92 -4.48 -7.25
C GLU A 69 -10.21 -4.03 -7.95
N ASP A 70 -11.23 -3.61 -7.18
CA ASP A 70 -12.56 -3.23 -7.67
C ASP A 70 -12.75 -1.71 -7.86
N GLY A 71 -11.68 -0.93 -7.67
CA GLY A 71 -11.70 0.52 -7.80
C GLY A 71 -11.89 1.28 -6.49
N ALA A 72 -12.20 0.62 -5.37
CA ALA A 72 -12.47 1.32 -4.11
C ALA A 72 -11.23 2.04 -3.58
N ILE A 73 -10.09 1.34 -3.43
CA ILE A 73 -8.85 1.98 -2.97
C ILE A 73 -8.33 2.97 -4.01
N GLN A 74 -8.50 2.70 -5.30
CA GLN A 74 -8.10 3.60 -6.37
C GLN A 74 -8.86 4.93 -6.26
N GLY A 75 -10.17 4.89 -5.97
CA GLY A 75 -10.96 6.09 -5.74
C GLY A 75 -10.48 6.91 -4.53
N VAL A 76 -10.00 6.26 -3.47
CA VAL A 76 -9.35 6.95 -2.33
C VAL A 76 -8.04 7.60 -2.78
N LEU A 77 -7.21 6.88 -3.54
CA LEU A 77 -5.90 7.36 -4.00
C LEU A 77 -6.00 8.52 -5.00
N GLU A 78 -7.02 8.55 -5.85
CA GLU A 78 -7.28 9.65 -6.79
C GLU A 78 -7.84 10.91 -6.10
N TYR A 79 -8.47 10.75 -4.93
CA TYR A 79 -9.00 11.87 -4.16
C TYR A 79 -7.91 12.61 -3.36
N LEU A 80 -6.84 11.90 -2.94
CA LEU A 80 -5.75 12.42 -2.10
C LEU A 80 -4.67 13.14 -2.92
#